data_AF-A0A239PJ42-F1
#
_entry.id   AF-A0A239PJ42-F1
#
_cell.length_a   1.000
_cell.length_b   1.000
_cell.length_c   1.000
_cell.angle_alpha   90.00
_cell.angle_beta   90.00
_cell.angle_gamma   90.00
#
_symmetry.space_group_name_H-M   'P 1'
#
loop_
_entity.id
_entity.type
_entity.pdbx_description
1 polymer ?
#
loop_
_entity_poly.entity_id
_entity_poly.type
_entity_poly.pdbx_seq_one_letter_code
_entity_poly.pdbx_strand_id
1 'polypeptide(L)'
;MRAIAGPLVAFLFAAALGLAAPALATSVDEQVSLCAAALDAEGIAASDAYRARFVKSRGGAAKTVRVKMIPLGEGESIIAECKIKRGAVTDVSVKA
;
A
#
# COMPACT_ATOMS: atom_id res chain seq x y z
N MET A 1 -57.84 17.39 -26.03
CA MET A 1 -56.78 17.52 -27.05
C MET A 1 -55.45 17.30 -26.35
N ARG A 2 -54.87 16.10 -26.46
CA ARG A 2 -53.57 15.73 -25.86
C ARG A 2 -52.73 15.15 -26.98
N ALA A 3 -51.66 15.85 -27.33
CA ALA A 3 -50.61 15.37 -28.21
C ALA A 3 -49.29 15.78 -27.58
N ILE A 4 -48.54 14.81 -27.04
CA ILE A 4 -47.11 14.95 -26.79
C ILE A 4 -46.48 13.86 -27.64
N ALA A 5 -46.03 14.26 -28.82
CA ALA A 5 -45.27 13.47 -29.75
C ALA A 5 -43.78 13.81 -29.58
N GLY A 6 -42.91 12.81 -29.58
CA GLY A 6 -41.46 13.02 -29.67
C GLY A 6 -40.67 11.77 -29.27
N PRO A 7 -39.85 11.16 -30.16
CA PRO A 7 -39.54 9.74 -30.12
C PRO A 7 -38.16 9.40 -29.54
N LEU A 8 -38.09 8.20 -28.96
CA LEU A 8 -37.09 7.15 -29.19
C LEU A 8 -35.81 7.51 -29.98
N VAL A 9 -34.68 7.09 -29.38
CA VAL A 9 -33.33 6.80 -29.96
C VAL A 9 -32.28 7.92 -29.93
N ALA A 10 -31.33 7.81 -29.00
CA ALA A 10 -29.90 7.68 -29.32
C ALA A 10 -29.11 7.28 -28.06
N PHE A 11 -28.93 5.97 -27.90
CA PHE A 11 -27.85 5.39 -27.12
C PHE A 11 -26.52 5.82 -27.78
N LEU A 12 -25.63 6.52 -27.05
CA LEU A 12 -24.22 6.56 -27.40
C LEU A 12 -23.38 6.63 -26.13
N PHE A 13 -23.13 5.42 -25.65
CA PHE A 13 -21.94 5.00 -24.93
C PHE A 13 -20.67 5.64 -25.54
N ALA A 14 -19.93 6.40 -24.73
CA ALA A 14 -18.48 6.51 -24.89
C ALA A 14 -17.91 6.44 -23.48
N ALA A 15 -17.73 5.18 -23.05
CA ALA A 15 -17.09 4.82 -21.81
C ALA A 15 -15.70 5.47 -21.73
N ALA A 16 -15.44 6.03 -20.57
CA ALA A 16 -14.11 6.32 -20.07
C ALA A 16 -13.19 5.10 -20.28
N LEU A 17 -12.11 5.27 -21.03
CA LEU A 17 -10.96 4.35 -21.03
C LEU A 17 -9.76 5.11 -21.59
N GLY A 18 -8.85 5.48 -20.68
CA GLY A 18 -7.64 6.20 -21.06
C GLY A 18 -6.83 6.75 -19.89
N LEU A 19 -7.27 6.59 -18.64
CA LEU A 19 -6.35 6.65 -17.50
C LEU A 19 -5.59 5.33 -17.47
N ALA A 20 -4.55 5.25 -18.28
CA ALA A 20 -3.42 4.37 -18.02
C ALA A 20 -2.80 4.82 -16.70
N ALA A 21 -3.39 4.39 -15.59
CA ALA A 21 -2.70 4.39 -14.32
C ALA A 21 -1.47 3.49 -14.55
N PRO A 22 -0.24 4.02 -14.40
CA PRO A 22 0.94 3.18 -14.48
C PRO A 22 0.72 2.07 -13.47
N ALA A 23 0.81 0.82 -13.92
CA ALA A 23 0.76 -0.33 -13.04
C ALA A 23 1.75 -0.04 -11.91
N LEU A 24 1.22 0.25 -10.72
CA LEU A 24 1.96 0.77 -9.58
C LEU A 24 3.03 -0.28 -9.23
N ALA A 25 4.23 -0.04 -9.74
CA ALA A 25 5.45 -0.52 -9.12
C ALA A 25 5.52 0.26 -7.80
N THR A 26 4.73 -0.19 -6.82
CA THR A 26 4.70 0.39 -5.49
C THR A 26 6.15 0.53 -5.05
N SER A 27 6.56 1.78 -4.88
CA SER A 27 7.96 2.15 -4.71
C SER A 27 8.46 1.55 -3.40
N VAL A 28 9.78 1.41 -3.27
CA VAL A 28 10.36 0.91 -2.03
C VAL A 28 9.94 1.79 -0.84
N ASP A 29 9.88 3.10 -1.05
CA ASP A 29 9.38 4.06 -0.05
C ASP A 29 7.92 3.83 0.34
N GLU A 30 7.01 3.60 -0.62
CA GLU A 30 5.63 3.21 -0.32
C GLU A 30 5.57 1.92 0.51
N GLN A 31 6.38 0.91 0.15
CA GLN A 31 6.41 -0.37 0.87
C GLN A 31 6.89 -0.22 2.31
N VAL A 32 7.91 0.61 2.52
CA VAL A 32 8.42 0.93 3.86
C VAL A 32 7.38 1.71 4.64
N SER A 33 6.71 2.69 4.02
CA SER A 33 5.65 3.48 4.66
C SER A 33 4.46 2.61 5.06
N LEU A 34 4.03 1.68 4.21
CA LEU A 34 2.96 0.73 4.52
C LEU A 34 3.35 -0.18 5.69
N CYS A 35 4.60 -0.65 5.69
CA CYS A 35 5.11 -1.49 6.77
C CYS A 35 5.21 -0.73 8.10
N ALA A 36 5.71 0.51 8.07
CA ALA A 36 5.79 1.36 9.25
C ALA A 36 4.39 1.68 9.82
N ALA A 37 3.44 2.04 8.96
CA ALA A 37 2.06 2.29 9.38
C ALA A 37 1.40 1.04 10.00
N ALA A 38 1.71 -0.15 9.49
CA ALA A 38 1.20 -1.40 10.07
C ALA A 38 1.83 -1.72 11.43
N LEU A 39 3.14 -1.46 11.61
CA LEU A 39 3.82 -1.63 12.90
C LEU A 39 3.29 -0.67 13.97
N ASP A 40 2.95 0.55 13.56
CA ASP A 40 2.32 1.57 14.41
C ASP A 40 0.90 1.16 14.81
N ALA A 41 0.09 0.72 13.85
CA ALA A 41 -1.28 0.27 14.07
C ALA A 41 -1.38 -0.98 14.97
N GLU A 42 -0.40 -1.89 14.88
CA GLU A 42 -0.28 -3.08 15.75
C GLU A 42 0.29 -2.73 17.15
N GLY A 43 0.71 -1.48 17.38
CA GLY A 43 1.32 -1.04 18.64
C GLY A 43 2.70 -1.63 18.90
N ILE A 44 3.35 -2.18 17.88
CA ILE A 44 4.67 -2.81 17.98
C ILE A 44 5.76 -1.74 18.14
N ALA A 45 5.66 -0.66 17.36
CA ALA A 45 6.54 0.48 17.49
C ALA A 45 5.88 1.73 16.91
N ALA A 46 6.03 2.84 17.62
CA ALA A 46 5.51 4.13 17.18
C ALA A 46 6.41 4.74 16.09
N SER A 47 5.79 5.22 15.01
CA SER A 47 6.47 5.73 13.81
C SER A 47 7.46 6.86 14.08
N ASP A 48 7.28 7.59 15.18
CA ASP A 48 8.11 8.68 15.66
C ASP A 48 9.27 8.21 16.56
N ALA A 49 9.26 6.97 17.04
CA ALA A 49 10.30 6.41 17.90
C ALA A 49 11.45 5.73 17.14
N TYR A 50 11.30 5.47 15.84
CA TYR A 50 12.31 4.78 15.03
C TYR A 50 12.42 5.29 13.59
N ARG A 51 13.59 5.12 12.99
CA ARG A 51 13.79 5.23 11.54
C ARG A 51 13.64 3.87 10.88
N ALA A 52 12.72 3.78 9.94
CA ALA A 52 12.53 2.63 9.08
C ALA A 52 13.52 2.67 7.89
N ARG A 53 14.37 1.65 7.75
CA ARG A 53 15.28 1.51 6.61
C ARG A 53 14.95 0.24 5.83
N PHE A 54 14.72 0.37 4.53
CA PHE A 54 14.55 -0.79 3.66
C PHE A 54 15.80 -1.69 3.68
N VAL A 55 15.60 -2.99 3.85
CA VAL A 55 16.67 -3.99 3.77
C VAL A 55 16.54 -4.78 2.48
N LYS A 56 15.38 -5.38 2.24
CA LYS A 56 15.10 -6.16 1.03
C LYS A 56 13.60 -6.41 0.87
N SER A 57 13.15 -6.62 -0.36
CA SER A 57 11.84 -7.16 -0.67
C SER A 57 11.98 -8.47 -1.43
N ARG A 58 11.13 -9.46 -1.15
CA ARG A 58 11.06 -10.73 -1.89
C ARG A 58 9.61 -11.13 -2.13
N GLY A 59 9.37 -11.93 -3.16
CA GLY A 59 8.04 -12.42 -3.52
C GLY A 59 7.40 -11.65 -4.68
N GLY A 60 6.57 -12.36 -5.45
CA GLY A 60 5.87 -11.83 -6.62
C GLY A 60 4.46 -11.34 -6.27
N ALA A 61 3.51 -12.28 -6.16
CA ALA A 61 2.10 -11.98 -5.90
C ALA A 61 1.82 -11.47 -4.46
N ALA A 62 2.62 -11.89 -3.50
CA ALA A 62 2.68 -11.32 -2.15
C ALA A 62 4.13 -10.92 -1.89
N LYS A 63 4.38 -9.63 -1.67
CA LYS A 63 5.71 -9.08 -1.41
C LYS A 63 5.98 -9.08 0.08
N THR A 64 7.00 -9.80 0.52
CA THR A 64 7.54 -9.67 1.87
C THR A 64 8.62 -8.59 1.86
N VAL A 65 8.41 -7.54 2.64
CA VAL A 65 9.27 -6.37 2.76
C VAL A 65 9.96 -6.45 4.11
N ARG A 66 11.29 -6.45 4.10
CA ARG A 66 12.09 -6.35 5.32
C ARG A 66 12.52 -4.92 5.55
N VAL A 67 12.23 -4.43 6.74
CA VAL A 67 12.55 -3.09 7.19
C VAL A 67 13.36 -3.21 8.48
N LYS A 68 14.53 -2.59 8.51
CA LYS A 68 15.32 -2.44 9.74
C LYS A 68 14.81 -1.20 10.46
N MET A 69 14.39 -1.39 11.71
CA MET A 69 13.91 -0.33 12.58
C MET A 69 15.06 0.09 13.47
N ILE A 70 15.47 1.35 13.35
CA ILE A 70 16.58 1.92 14.12
C ILE A 70 15.96 2.90 15.10
N PRO A 71 15.98 2.63 16.42
CA PRO A 71 15.41 3.55 17.40
C PRO A 71 16.11 4.92 17.32
N LEU A 72 15.37 6.00 17.60
CA LEU A 72 15.93 7.34 17.67
C LEU A 72 16.65 7.62 19.00
N GLY A 73 16.34 6.84 20.04
CA GLY A 73 17.03 6.87 21.34
C GLY A 73 18.04 5.72 21.50
N GLU A 74 18.42 5.43 22.74
CA GLU A 74 19.22 4.23 23.06
C GLU A 74 18.37 2.97 22.87
N GLY A 75 18.88 2.01 22.10
CA GLY A 75 18.21 0.74 21.86
C GLY A 75 18.82 -0.04 20.71
N GLU A 76 18.50 -1.33 20.64
CA GLU A 76 18.95 -2.20 19.57
C GLU A 76 18.04 -2.07 18.35
N SER A 77 18.65 -2.13 17.17
CA SER A 77 17.88 -2.13 15.92
C SER A 77 17.26 -3.49 15.66
N ILE A 78 15.94 -3.53 15.47
CA ILE A 78 15.18 -4.75 15.18
C ILE A 78 14.84 -4.84 13.69
N ILE A 79 14.51 -6.03 13.19
CA ILE A 79 14.07 -6.21 11.80
C ILE A 79 12.60 -6.58 11.77
N ALA A 80 11.78 -5.75 11.14
CA ALA A 80 10.41 -6.09 10.82
C ALA A 80 10.32 -6.69 9.41
N GLU A 81 9.44 -7.68 9.25
CA GLU A 81 9.00 -8.22 7.98
C GLU A 81 7.50 -7.94 7.83
N CYS A 82 7.11 -7.21 6.78
CA CYS A 82 5.72 -6.97 6.43
C CYS A 82 5.38 -7.70 5.14
N LYS A 83 4.27 -8.43 5.13
CA LYS A 83 3.76 -9.09 3.92
C LYS A 83 2.71 -8.21 3.28
N ILE A 84 2.97 -7.73 2.07
CA ILE A 84 2.11 -6.85 1.30
C ILE A 84 1.48 -7.67 0.17
N LYS A 85 0.15 -7.68 0.10
CA LYS A 85 -0.61 -8.33 -0.97
C LYS A 85 -1.62 -7.32 -1.52
N ARG A 86 -1.60 -7.09 -2.84
CA ARG A 86 -2.48 -6.12 -3.53
C ARG A 86 -2.45 -4.71 -2.90
N GLY A 87 -1.29 -4.26 -2.42
CA GLY A 87 -1.11 -2.93 -1.82
C GLY A 87 -1.51 -2.81 -0.33
N ALA A 88 -1.92 -3.90 0.31
CA ALA A 88 -2.25 -3.92 1.74
C ALA A 88 -1.30 -4.82 2.51
N VAL A 89 -0.91 -4.41 3.72
CA VAL A 89 -0.18 -5.28 4.66
C VAL A 89 -1.16 -6.34 5.19
N THR A 90 -0.83 -7.60 4.99
CA THR A 90 -1.62 -8.75 5.44
C THR A 90 -1.01 -9.47 6.64
N ASP A 91 0.26 -9.21 6.93
CA ASP A 91 1.00 -9.86 8.00
C ASP A 91 2.18 -8.98 8.42
N VAL A 92 2.44 -8.88 9.72
CA VAL A 92 3.57 -8.16 10.31
C VAL A 92 4.28 -9.11 11.26
N SER A 93 5.60 -9.23 11.12
CA SER A 93 6.43 -10.09 11.95
C SER A 93 7.71 -9.36 12.35
N VAL A 94 8.00 -9.27 13.64
CA VAL A 94 9.27 -8.74 14.14
C VAL A 94 10.26 -9.87 14.38
N LYS A 95 11.51 -9.66 13.95
CA LYS A 95 12.64 -10.52 14.22
C LYS A 95 13.63 -9.76 15.08
N ALA A 96 13.80 -10.27 16.30
CA ALA A 96 14.89 -9.93 17.21
C ALA A 96 16.16 -10.69 16.79
#